data_AF-A0A6M1TWC9-F1
#
_entry.id   AF-A0A6M1TWC9-F1
#
_cell.length_a   1.000
_cell.length_b   1.000
_cell.length_c   1.000
_cell.angle_alpha   90.00
_cell.angle_beta   90.00
_cell.angle_gamma   90.00
#
_symmetry.space_group_name_H-M   'P 1'
#
loop_
_entity.id
_entity.type
_entity.pdbx_description
1 polymer ?
#
loop_
_entity_poly.entity_id
_entity_poly.type
_entity_poly.pdbx_seq_one_letter_code
_entity_poly.pdbx_strand_id
1 'polypeptide(L)'
;MIRPKNLLVLLPLLAIPILAQLDWVAGQAAASPHEHHNSPTLAVAHRLQGDDLHLQLTVTGFTFSLENMGKENRYGEGHVHLYLDGKKVAKIFSPQYVYRDVPTGHHDVMVELAHNNHDSYGIKQTFQIDIK
;
A
#
# COMPACT_ATOMS: atom_id res chain seq x y z
N MET A 1 52.46 17.34 -65.15
CA MET A 1 53.84 17.20 -64.65
C MET A 1 53.80 16.20 -63.47
N ILE A 2 53.81 14.88 -63.72
CA ILE A 2 54.95 13.93 -63.74
C ILE A 2 55.63 13.82 -62.35
N ARG A 3 55.14 12.92 -61.47
CA ARG A 3 55.68 11.57 -61.03
C ARG A 3 56.42 11.67 -59.67
N PRO A 4 56.77 10.58 -58.93
CA PRO A 4 56.52 9.13 -59.14
C PRO A 4 56.13 8.32 -57.85
N LYS A 5 55.44 7.18 -58.01
CA LYS A 5 55.89 5.76 -57.92
C LYS A 5 55.58 5.04 -56.59
N ASN A 6 54.71 4.03 -56.72
CA ASN A 6 54.44 2.97 -55.78
C ASN A 6 55.64 2.01 -55.65
N LEU A 7 55.83 1.41 -54.47
CA LEU A 7 56.50 0.11 -54.33
C LEU A 7 55.69 -0.75 -53.35
N LEU A 8 55.31 -1.93 -53.84
CA LEU A 8 54.50 -2.97 -53.20
C LEU A 8 55.42 -4.14 -52.86
N VAL A 9 55.40 -4.67 -51.63
CA VAL A 9 55.77 -6.08 -51.33
C VAL A 9 54.93 -6.64 -50.17
N LEU A 10 54.46 -7.87 -50.38
CA LEU A 10 53.53 -8.76 -49.66
C LEU A 10 53.98 -9.26 -48.26
N LEU A 11 53.07 -9.26 -47.25
CA LEU A 11 52.35 -10.37 -46.57
C LEU A 11 53.18 -11.35 -45.69
N PRO A 12 52.65 -11.76 -44.51
CA PRO A 12 51.80 -12.95 -44.50
C PRO A 12 50.51 -12.85 -43.66
N LEU A 13 49.57 -13.70 -44.07
CA LEU A 13 48.33 -14.11 -43.38
C LEU A 13 48.54 -14.34 -41.88
N LEU A 14 47.63 -13.80 -41.06
CA LEU A 14 47.31 -14.38 -39.76
C LEU A 14 45.81 -14.58 -39.63
N ALA A 15 45.50 -15.72 -39.02
CA ALA A 15 44.23 -16.43 -39.06
C ALA A 15 43.07 -15.67 -38.38
N ILE A 16 41.88 -15.92 -38.92
CA ILE A 16 40.59 -15.62 -38.30
C ILE A 16 40.36 -16.65 -37.18
N PRO A 17 39.91 -16.21 -36.00
CA PRO A 17 38.71 -16.84 -35.45
C PRO A 17 37.61 -15.80 -35.23
N ILE A 18 36.43 -16.12 -35.76
CA ILE A 18 35.18 -15.46 -35.43
C ILE A 18 34.88 -15.80 -33.96
N LEU A 19 34.67 -14.80 -33.13
CA LEU A 19 33.79 -14.92 -31.98
C LEU A 19 32.96 -13.65 -31.86
N ALA A 20 31.68 -13.78 -32.14
CA ALA A 20 30.69 -12.74 -31.95
C ALA A 20 30.49 -12.50 -30.45
N GLN A 21 30.70 -11.26 -29.98
CA GLN A 21 30.08 -10.77 -28.75
C GLN A 21 29.64 -9.32 -28.96
N LEU A 22 28.36 -9.15 -29.30
CA LEU A 22 27.65 -7.89 -29.11
C LEU A 22 27.36 -7.79 -27.60
N ASP A 23 28.14 -7.01 -26.87
CA ASP A 23 27.74 -6.61 -25.52
C ASP A 23 26.91 -5.32 -25.61
N TRP A 24 25.64 -5.51 -25.98
CA TRP A 24 24.59 -4.52 -25.70
C TRP A 24 24.34 -4.52 -24.19
N VAL A 25 25.09 -3.72 -23.43
CA VAL A 25 24.68 -3.37 -22.07
C VAL A 25 23.73 -2.18 -22.19
N ALA A 26 22.49 -2.44 -22.62
CA ALA A 26 21.41 -1.60 -22.12
C ALA A 26 21.39 -1.85 -20.61
N GLY A 27 21.72 -0.80 -19.85
CA GLY A 27 21.38 -0.76 -18.45
C GLY A 27 19.88 -1.01 -18.34
N GLN A 28 19.52 -2.25 -18.02
CA GLN A 28 18.25 -2.58 -17.42
C GLN A 28 18.11 -1.59 -16.26
N ALA A 29 17.22 -0.62 -16.37
CA ALA A 29 16.57 -0.10 -15.19
C ALA A 29 16.01 -1.34 -14.51
N ALA A 30 16.67 -1.77 -13.44
CA ALA A 30 16.16 -2.82 -12.59
C ALA A 30 14.81 -2.31 -12.09
N ALA A 31 13.73 -2.75 -12.74
CA ALA A 31 12.42 -2.69 -12.14
C ALA A 31 12.59 -3.37 -10.80
N SER A 32 12.51 -2.59 -9.72
CA SER A 32 12.37 -3.12 -8.37
C SER A 32 11.29 -4.21 -8.45
N PRO A 33 11.45 -5.36 -7.77
CA PRO A 33 10.38 -6.33 -7.71
C PRO A 33 9.14 -5.56 -7.27
N HIS A 34 8.13 -5.45 -8.15
CA HIS A 34 6.89 -4.81 -7.82
C HIS A 34 6.29 -5.69 -6.72
N GLU A 35 6.51 -5.33 -5.45
CA GLU A 35 5.72 -5.87 -4.36
C GLU A 35 4.28 -5.58 -4.76
N HIS A 36 3.50 -6.63 -5.00
CA HIS A 36 2.06 -6.51 -5.15
C HIS A 36 1.52 -6.07 -3.80
N HIS A 37 1.61 -4.78 -3.49
CA HIS A 37 0.94 -4.20 -2.35
C HIS A 37 -0.55 -4.23 -2.67
N ASN A 38 -1.24 -5.26 -2.20
CA ASN A 38 -2.70 -5.29 -2.25
C ASN A 38 -3.22 -3.99 -1.63
N SER A 39 -4.05 -3.26 -2.39
CA SER A 39 -4.70 -2.05 -1.89
C SER A 39 -5.49 -2.39 -0.62
N PRO A 40 -5.36 -1.59 0.45
CA PRO A 40 -6.16 -1.77 1.65
C PRO A 40 -7.65 -1.80 1.32
N THR A 41 -8.40 -2.65 1.99
CA THR A 41 -9.88 -2.63 1.94
C THR A 41 -10.46 -2.72 3.34
N LEU A 42 -11.71 -2.29 3.48
CA LEU A 42 -12.48 -2.36 4.72
C LEU A 42 -13.91 -2.78 4.41
N ALA A 43 -14.38 -3.81 5.12
CA ALA A 43 -15.79 -4.14 5.24
C ALA A 43 -16.16 -4.22 6.73
N VAL A 44 -17.29 -3.62 7.08
CA VAL A 44 -17.77 -3.55 8.47
C VAL A 44 -19.12 -4.25 8.58
N ALA A 45 -19.16 -5.29 9.42
CA ALA A 45 -20.39 -5.85 9.95
C ALA A 45 -20.61 -5.30 11.37
N HIS A 46 -21.86 -5.07 11.73
CA HIS A 46 -22.22 -4.53 13.05
C HIS A 46 -23.46 -5.21 13.62
N ARG A 47 -23.60 -5.14 14.94
CA ARG A 47 -24.79 -5.57 15.68
C ARG A 47 -24.92 -4.76 16.97
N LEU A 48 -26.16 -4.50 17.38
CA LEU A 48 -26.48 -3.93 18.68
C LEU A 48 -26.78 -5.03 19.70
N GLN A 49 -26.28 -4.86 20.92
CA GLN A 49 -26.60 -5.70 22.08
C GLN A 49 -26.87 -4.80 23.29
N GLY A 50 -28.14 -4.54 23.58
CA GLY A 50 -28.49 -3.44 24.49
C GLY A 50 -28.11 -2.11 23.85
N ASP A 51 -27.40 -1.28 24.60
CA ASP A 51 -26.79 -0.02 24.19
C ASP A 51 -25.33 -0.17 23.69
N ASP A 52 -24.83 -1.40 23.55
CA ASP A 52 -23.50 -1.66 22.99
C ASP A 52 -23.52 -1.87 21.47
N LEU A 53 -22.61 -1.20 20.76
CA LEU A 53 -22.32 -1.41 19.35
C LEU A 53 -21.14 -2.37 19.16
N HIS A 54 -21.43 -3.57 18.69
CA HIS A 54 -20.43 -4.57 18.32
C HIS A 54 -20.04 -4.41 16.85
N LEU A 55 -18.74 -4.34 16.58
CA LEU A 55 -18.15 -4.23 15.25
C LEU A 55 -17.28 -5.44 14.93
N GLN A 56 -17.43 -5.95 13.71
CA GLN A 56 -16.51 -6.90 13.10
C GLN A 56 -15.96 -6.30 11.81
N LEU A 57 -14.65 -6.09 11.80
CA LEU A 57 -13.89 -5.45 10.74
C LEU A 57 -13.18 -6.53 9.93
N THR A 58 -13.47 -6.58 8.63
CA THR A 58 -12.73 -7.40 7.66
C THR A 58 -11.87 -6.47 6.83
N VAL A 59 -10.55 -6.63 6.92
CA VAL A 59 -9.58 -5.82 6.20
C VAL A 59 -8.66 -6.72 5.38
N THR A 60 -8.27 -6.25 4.20
CA THR A 60 -7.25 -6.91 3.36
C THR A 60 -6.21 -5.88 2.96
N GLY A 61 -4.97 -6.32 2.68
CA GLY A 61 -3.87 -5.38 2.37
C GLY A 61 -3.56 -4.40 3.50
N PHE A 62 -3.99 -4.70 4.73
CA PHE A 62 -3.89 -3.83 5.89
C PHE A 62 -3.52 -4.61 7.15
N THR A 63 -2.59 -4.07 7.92
CA THR A 63 -2.11 -4.61 9.19
C THR A 63 -2.34 -3.59 10.29
N PHE A 64 -3.03 -4.00 11.36
CA PHE A 64 -3.19 -3.18 12.55
C PHE A 64 -1.85 -3.01 13.28
N SER A 65 -1.53 -1.78 13.68
CA SER A 65 -0.25 -1.42 14.29
C SER A 65 -0.46 -0.41 15.41
N LEU A 66 -0.57 -0.91 16.65
CA LEU A 66 -0.58 -0.08 17.85
C LEU A 66 0.82 0.49 18.12
N GLU A 67 1.84 -0.33 17.89
CA GLU A 67 3.25 -0.02 18.16
C GLU A 67 3.80 1.13 17.30
N ASN A 68 3.25 1.37 16.11
CA ASN A 68 3.66 2.47 15.23
C ASN A 68 2.66 3.63 15.17
N MET A 69 1.63 3.62 16.02
CA MET A 69 0.72 4.76 16.14
C MET A 69 1.49 6.06 16.48
N GLY A 70 1.23 7.12 15.72
CA GLY A 70 1.89 8.41 15.83
C GLY A 70 3.27 8.50 15.18
N LYS A 71 3.74 7.42 14.52
CA LYS A 71 5.02 7.38 13.80
C LYS A 71 4.83 7.55 12.30
N GLU A 72 5.92 7.42 11.56
CA GLU A 72 5.93 7.47 10.09
C GLU A 72 5.02 6.41 9.46
N ASN A 73 4.42 6.78 8.33
CA ASN A 73 3.49 5.94 7.60
C ASN A 73 4.20 4.80 6.89
N ARG A 74 3.62 3.61 7.02
CA ARG A 74 3.96 2.43 6.23
C ARG A 74 2.71 2.03 5.47
N TYR A 75 2.84 1.79 4.17
CA TYR A 75 1.71 1.45 3.33
C TYR A 75 1.06 0.14 3.81
N GLY A 76 -0.27 0.13 3.90
CA GLY A 76 -1.00 -1.03 4.43
C GLY A 76 -0.81 -1.24 5.93
N GLU A 77 -0.37 -0.24 6.68
CA GLU A 77 -0.24 -0.30 8.13
C GLU A 77 -1.00 0.86 8.78
N GLY A 78 -1.59 0.61 9.95
CA GLY A 78 -2.18 1.67 10.76
C GLY A 78 -3.24 1.17 11.74
N HIS A 79 -4.33 1.90 11.85
CA HIS A 79 -5.45 1.55 12.73
C HIS A 79 -6.78 2.06 12.18
N VAL A 80 -7.87 1.80 12.88
CA VAL A 80 -9.21 2.23 12.47
C VAL A 80 -9.69 3.36 13.37
N HIS A 81 -10.24 4.43 12.79
CA HIS A 81 -10.99 5.46 13.51
C HIS A 81 -12.48 5.11 13.51
N LEU A 82 -13.09 5.18 14.70
CA LEU A 82 -14.55 5.10 14.86
C LEU A 82 -15.10 6.48 15.20
N TYR A 83 -16.14 6.90 14.49
CA TYR A 83 -16.86 8.13 14.73
C TYR A 83 -18.34 7.84 15.01
N LEU A 84 -18.92 8.60 15.93
CA LEU A 84 -20.34 8.69 16.21
C LEU A 84 -20.76 10.15 16.02
N ASP A 85 -21.74 10.41 15.15
CA ASP A 85 -22.26 11.74 14.84
C ASP A 85 -21.15 12.76 14.47
N GLY A 86 -20.19 12.29 13.67
CA GLY A 86 -19.03 13.09 13.23
C GLY A 86 -17.94 13.28 14.29
N LYS A 87 -18.15 12.85 15.53
CA LYS A 87 -17.13 12.91 16.59
C LYS A 87 -16.34 11.61 16.64
N LYS A 88 -15.01 11.69 16.60
CA LYS A 88 -14.14 10.51 16.81
C LYS A 88 -14.28 10.01 18.26
N VAL A 89 -14.72 8.77 18.42
CA VAL A 89 -14.97 8.15 19.74
C VAL A 89 -13.96 7.06 20.07
N ALA A 90 -13.33 6.42 19.08
CA ALA A 90 -12.32 5.39 19.34
C ALA A 90 -11.24 5.26 18.25
N LYS A 91 -10.15 4.59 18.64
CA LYS A 91 -9.12 4.03 17.76
C LYS A 91 -9.10 2.52 17.97
N ILE A 92 -9.23 1.75 16.90
CA ILE A 92 -9.39 0.29 16.93
C ILE A 92 -8.17 -0.35 16.28
N PHE A 93 -7.58 -1.33 16.97
CA PHE A 93 -6.34 -2.02 16.58
C PHE A 93 -6.55 -3.54 16.42
N SER A 94 -7.80 -3.97 16.26
CA SER A 94 -8.20 -5.37 16.19
C SER A 94 -9.38 -5.56 15.23
N PRO A 95 -9.58 -6.78 14.69
CA PRO A 95 -10.73 -7.09 13.83
C PRO A 95 -12.10 -7.02 14.53
N GLN A 96 -12.12 -7.01 15.86
CA GLN A 96 -13.35 -6.93 16.65
C GLN A 96 -13.24 -5.79 17.65
N TYR A 97 -14.35 -5.09 17.87
CA TYR A 97 -14.44 -3.99 18.83
C TYR A 97 -15.87 -3.84 19.36
N VAL A 98 -16.00 -3.40 20.61
CA VAL A 98 -17.29 -3.06 21.21
C VAL A 98 -17.21 -1.62 21.70
N TYR A 99 -18.08 -0.77 21.15
CA TYR A 99 -18.29 0.58 21.66
C TYR A 99 -19.49 0.55 22.59
N ARG A 100 -19.24 0.74 23.89
CA ARG A 100 -20.24 0.57 24.94
C ARG A 100 -21.00 1.85 25.25
N ASP A 101 -22.16 1.66 25.88
CA ASP A 101 -22.97 2.75 26.44
C ASP A 101 -23.28 3.83 25.39
N VAL A 102 -23.65 3.40 24.17
CA VAL A 102 -24.03 4.32 23.10
C VAL A 102 -25.28 5.10 23.54
N PRO A 103 -25.30 6.44 23.44
CA PRO A 103 -26.47 7.22 23.82
C PRO A 103 -27.75 6.72 23.14
N THR A 104 -28.89 6.87 23.81
CA THR A 104 -30.20 6.59 23.20
C THR A 104 -30.46 7.55 22.04
N GLY A 105 -30.99 7.04 20.94
CA GLY A 105 -31.36 7.82 19.77
C GLY A 105 -30.80 7.29 18.45
N HIS A 106 -30.99 8.09 17.39
CA HIS A 106 -30.44 7.85 16.08
C HIS A 106 -29.02 8.37 15.98
N HIS A 107 -28.11 7.54 15.48
CA HIS A 107 -26.70 7.89 15.33
C HIS A 107 -26.15 7.54 13.96
N ASP A 108 -25.32 8.44 13.42
CA ASP A 108 -24.52 8.17 12.24
C ASP A 108 -23.15 7.62 12.67
N VAL A 109 -22.86 6.39 12.27
CA VAL A 109 -21.59 5.71 12.56
C VAL A 109 -20.71 5.74 11.33
N MET A 110 -19.45 6.16 11.49
CA MET A 110 -18.43 6.05 10.46
C MET A 110 -17.21 5.29 10.98
N VAL A 111 -16.73 4.34 10.17
CA VAL A 111 -15.54 3.54 10.43
C VAL A 111 -14.56 3.76 9.29
N GLU A 112 -13.33 4.15 9.60
CA GLU A 112 -12.34 4.60 8.61
C GLU A 112 -10.96 3.98 8.88
N LEU A 113 -10.27 3.53 7.84
CA LEU A 113 -8.86 3.18 7.93
C LEU A 113 -8.01 4.45 8.07
N ALA A 114 -7.11 4.46 9.03
CA ALA A 114 -6.15 5.53 9.30
C ALA A 114 -4.72 5.00 9.24
N HIS A 115 -3.83 5.81 8.68
CA HIS A 115 -2.39 5.59 8.69
C HIS A 115 -1.81 5.67 10.11
N ASN A 116 -0.55 5.26 10.26
CA ASN A 116 0.21 5.34 11.51
C ASN A 116 0.15 6.75 12.13
N ASN A 117 0.30 7.78 11.32
CA ASN A 117 0.26 9.19 11.74
C ASN A 117 -1.16 9.77 11.93
N HIS A 118 -2.22 8.96 11.88
CA HIS A 118 -3.64 9.34 11.92
C HIS A 118 -4.24 9.96 10.65
N ASP A 119 -3.49 10.10 9.56
CA ASP A 119 -4.06 10.54 8.29
C ASP A 119 -5.05 9.50 7.75
N SER A 120 -6.06 9.94 7.02
CA SER A 120 -7.06 9.06 6.42
C SER A 120 -6.48 8.30 5.23
N TYR A 121 -6.79 7.00 5.12
CA TYR A 121 -6.59 6.24 3.88
C TYR A 121 -7.65 6.56 2.81
N GLY A 122 -8.68 7.35 3.13
CA GLY A 122 -9.85 7.58 2.26
C GLY A 122 -10.82 6.39 2.17
N ILE A 123 -10.51 5.29 2.87
CA ILE A 123 -11.30 4.05 2.88
C ILE A 123 -12.15 4.02 4.15
N LYS A 124 -13.47 4.08 3.96
CA LYS A 124 -14.44 4.18 5.07
C LYS A 124 -15.79 3.55 4.73
N GLN A 125 -16.53 3.17 5.76
CA GLN A 125 -17.91 2.73 5.67
C GLN A 125 -18.76 3.50 6.68
N THR A 126 -19.97 3.88 6.27
CA THR A 126 -20.92 4.63 7.09
C THR A 126 -22.25 3.88 7.14
N PHE A 127 -22.89 3.87 8.30
CA PHE A 127 -24.20 3.28 8.53
C PHE A 127 -24.91 3.98 9.69
N GLN A 128 -26.22 3.79 9.79
CA GLN A 128 -27.03 4.37 10.87
C GLN A 128 -27.41 3.28 11.86
N ILE A 129 -27.50 3.66 13.13
CA ILE A 129 -28.00 2.81 14.22
C ILE A 129 -29.08 3.55 15.01
N ASP A 130 -29.94 2.78 15.67
CA ASP A 130 -31.00 3.27 16.55
C ASP A 130 -30.88 2.56 17.90
N ILE A 131 -30.60 3.32 18.95
CA ILE A 131 -30.56 2.83 20.33
C ILE A 131 -31.87 3.21 21.03
N LYS A 132 -32.53 2.23 21.64
CA LYS A 132 -33.84 2.38 22.29
C LYS A 132 -33.76 2.58 23.79
#